data_AF-A0A261B3W5-F1
#
_entry.id   AF-A0A261B3W5-F1
#
_cell.length_a   1.000
_cell.length_b   1.000
_cell.length_c   1.000
_cell.angle_alpha   90.00
_cell.angle_beta   90.00
_cell.angle_gamma   90.00
#
_symmetry.space_group_name_H-M   'P 1'
#
loop_
_entity.id
_entity.type
_entity.pdbx_description
1 polymer ?
#
loop_
_entity_poly.entity_id
_entity_poly.type
_entity_poly.pdbx_seq_one_letter_code
_entity_poly.pdbx_strand_id
1 'polypeptide(L)'
;MYARMYTELMNRHHYIYSAIAHNHSYSDSGVFTLTASTPPKHINDALILLVQQILQLQHGVEQSELARARTQLRSHLMMNLEVRPVLFEDMVRQVLGHGVRKQPEEYAERIEKVSNADIVRVTERLLASKPSLVGYGDLTKLGDYISLDQALAKRDLKYLFKRLL
;
A
#
# COMPACT_ATOMS: atom_id res chain seq x y z
N MET A 1 12.35 -8.32 3.71
CA MET A 1 13.32 -7.22 3.95
C MET A 1 13.73 -6.45 2.68
N TYR A 2 13.16 -6.74 1.50
CA TYR A 2 13.45 -6.00 0.25
C TYR A 2 12.22 -5.29 -0.35
N ALA A 3 11.17 -5.12 0.47
CA ALA A 3 10.00 -4.35 0.09
C ALA A 3 10.31 -2.85 0.23
N ARG A 4 9.74 -2.03 -0.65
CA ARG A 4 9.97 -0.58 -0.70
C ARG A 4 9.78 0.12 0.66
N MET A 5 8.70 -0.18 1.37
CA MET A 5 8.47 0.38 2.72
C MET A 5 9.59 0.02 3.70
N TYR A 6 10.15 -1.17 3.60
CA TYR A 6 11.24 -1.56 4.48
C TYR A 6 12.55 -0.86 4.09
N THR A 7 12.90 -0.87 2.80
CA THR A 7 14.19 -0.33 2.32
C THR A 7 14.25 1.19 2.33
N GLU A 8 13.16 1.86 1.97
CA GLU A 8 13.12 3.32 1.87
C GLU A 8 12.71 4.00 3.17
N LEU A 9 11.86 3.38 3.99
CA LEU A 9 11.45 3.96 5.27
C LEU A 9 12.26 3.37 6.42
N MET A 10 12.04 2.10 6.78
CA MET A 10 12.60 1.55 8.01
C MET A 10 14.13 1.47 8.03
N ASN A 11 14.76 1.07 6.92
CA ASN A 11 16.23 0.96 6.83
C ASN A 11 16.93 2.32 6.84
N ARG A 12 16.33 3.35 6.24
CA ARG A 12 16.93 4.70 6.14
C ARG A 12 16.60 5.58 7.33
N HIS A 13 15.47 5.32 8.00
CA HIS A 13 14.93 6.13 9.08
C HIS A 13 14.72 5.27 10.33
N HIS A 14 15.75 5.19 11.16
CA HIS A 14 15.79 4.38 12.39
C HIS A 14 14.70 4.72 13.42
N TYR A 15 14.08 5.89 13.33
CA TYR A 15 12.96 6.29 14.20
C TYR A 15 11.61 5.70 13.76
N ILE A 16 11.53 5.03 12.60
CA ILE A 16 10.32 4.36 12.13
C ILE A 16 10.31 2.93 12.67
N TYR A 17 9.38 2.66 13.60
CA TYR A 17 9.25 1.36 14.25
C TYR A 17 8.55 0.33 13.36
N SER A 18 7.58 0.76 12.56
CA SER A 18 6.90 -0.07 11.58
C SER A 18 6.43 0.76 10.39
N ALA A 19 6.43 0.15 9.20
CA ALA A 19 5.85 0.71 7.99
C ALA A 19 5.25 -0.43 7.15
N ILE A 20 3.93 -0.42 6.97
CA ILE A 20 3.19 -1.53 6.34
C ILE A 20 2.15 -0.97 5.37
N ALA A 21 2.01 -1.63 4.21
CA ALA A 21 0.97 -1.39 3.25
C ALA A 21 -0.07 -2.52 3.31
N HIS A 22 -1.35 -2.18 3.37
CA HIS A 22 -2.45 -3.15 3.35
C HIS A 22 -3.43 -2.86 2.23
N ASN A 23 -4.03 -3.91 1.71
CA ASN A 23 -5.17 -3.84 0.82
C ASN A 23 -6.36 -4.56 1.46
N HIS A 24 -7.44 -3.84 1.67
CA HIS A 24 -8.73 -4.38 2.07
C HIS A 24 -9.66 -4.34 0.87
N SER A 25 -10.23 -5.48 0.51
CA SER A 25 -11.16 -5.60 -0.61
C SER A 25 -12.50 -6.15 -0.11
N TYR A 26 -13.56 -5.40 -0.40
CA TYR A 26 -14.96 -5.75 -0.16
C TYR A 26 -15.67 -5.97 -1.50
N SER A 27 -16.93 -6.40 -1.48
CA SER A 27 -17.68 -6.71 -2.71
C SER A 27 -17.99 -5.47 -3.56
N ASP A 28 -18.17 -4.32 -2.92
CA ASP A 28 -18.57 -3.05 -3.55
C ASP A 28 -17.44 -2.00 -3.59
N SER A 29 -16.42 -2.17 -2.74
CA SER A 29 -15.42 -1.15 -2.45
C SER A 29 -14.10 -1.78 -2.00
N GLY A 30 -13.06 -0.96 -1.89
CA GLY A 30 -11.77 -1.39 -1.38
C GLY A 30 -10.99 -0.21 -0.83
N VAL A 31 -10.10 -0.50 0.10
CA VAL A 31 -9.26 0.50 0.77
C VAL A 31 -7.81 0.03 0.70
N PHE A 32 -6.95 0.88 0.16
CA PHE A 32 -5.51 0.71 0.23
C PHE A 32 -4.97 1.64 1.31
N THR A 33 -4.27 1.09 2.30
CA THR A 33 -3.78 1.86 3.45
C THR A 33 -2.27 1.72 3.57
N LEU A 34 -1.63 2.82 3.94
CA LEU A 34 -0.25 2.82 4.42
C LEU A 34 -0.26 3.24 5.87
N THR A 35 0.39 2.45 6.72
CA THR A 35 0.47 2.70 8.16
C THR A 35 1.92 2.72 8.58
N ALA A 36 2.32 3.73 9.34
CA ALA A 36 3.63 3.78 9.99
C ALA A 36 3.49 4.11 11.48
N SER A 37 4.44 3.62 12.28
CA SER A 37 4.55 3.92 13.70
C SER A 37 5.87 4.62 13.99
N THR A 38 5.80 5.79 14.63
CA THR A 38 6.97 6.63 14.94
C THR A 38 6.77 7.36 16.28
N PRO A 39 7.85 7.89 16.88
CA PRO A 39 7.75 8.87 17.95
C PRO A 39 6.93 10.11 17.52
N PRO A 40 6.22 10.79 18.44
CA PRO A 40 5.42 11.99 18.12
C PRO A 40 6.23 13.12 17.48
N LYS A 41 7.54 13.19 17.78
CA LYS A 41 8.44 14.21 17.22
C LYS A 41 8.62 14.10 15.70
N HIS A 42 8.46 12.91 15.12
CA HIS A 42 8.73 12.62 13.70
C HIS A 42 7.47 12.25 12.90
N ILE A 43 6.27 12.48 13.46
CA ILE A 43 5.01 12.04 12.84
C ILE A 43 4.77 12.69 11.47
N ASN A 44 5.14 13.98 11.31
CA ASN A 44 5.03 14.67 10.02
C ASN A 44 6.05 14.19 9.01
N ASP A 45 7.29 13.92 9.46
CA ASP A 45 8.34 13.35 8.59
C ASP A 45 7.88 11.99 8.04
N ALA A 46 7.30 11.15 8.89
CA ALA A 46 6.76 9.86 8.50
C ALA A 46 5.63 10.00 7.47
N LEU A 47 4.71 10.93 7.68
CA LEU A 47 3.62 11.19 6.75
C LEU A 47 4.12 11.70 5.39
N ILE A 48 5.11 12.61 5.39
CA ILE A 48 5.79 13.07 4.16
C ILE A 48 6.38 11.88 3.41
N LEU A 49 7.10 10.99 4.11
CA LEU A 49 7.71 9.82 3.50
C LEU A 49 6.66 8.87 2.91
N LEU A 50 5.57 8.59 3.62
CA LEU A 50 4.48 7.74 3.10
C LEU A 50 3.85 8.32 1.84
N VAL A 51 3.53 9.62 1.83
CA VAL A 51 2.97 10.30 0.66
C VAL A 51 3.95 10.28 -0.50
N GLN A 52 5.23 10.53 -0.24
CA GLN A 52 6.29 10.47 -1.24
C GLN A 52 6.33 9.11 -1.93
N GLN A 53 6.21 8.01 -1.18
CA GLN A 53 6.24 6.68 -1.77
C GLN A 53 5.05 6.41 -2.70
N ILE A 54 3.84 6.88 -2.36
CA ILE A 54 2.67 6.75 -3.25
C ILE A 54 2.87 7.59 -4.52
N LEU A 55 3.31 8.84 -4.40
CA LEU A 55 3.52 9.72 -5.55
C LEU A 55 4.61 9.17 -6.49
N GLN A 56 5.64 8.52 -5.96
CA GLN A 56 6.67 7.88 -6.78
C GLN A 56 6.13 6.75 -7.66
N LEU A 57 5.08 6.02 -7.23
CA LEU A 57 4.47 4.93 -8.01
C LEU A 57 3.79 5.42 -9.30
N GLN A 58 3.52 6.72 -9.44
CA GLN A 58 2.99 7.31 -10.68
C GLN A 58 3.97 7.18 -11.85
N HIS A 59 5.26 7.08 -11.56
CA HIS A 59 6.32 6.89 -12.55
C HIS A 59 6.64 5.41 -12.78
N GLY A 60 5.86 4.52 -12.15
CA GLY A 60 6.10 3.09 -12.13
C GLY A 60 7.15 2.67 -11.13
N VAL A 61 7.56 1.41 -11.25
CA VAL A 61 8.56 0.76 -10.40
C VAL A 61 9.68 0.16 -11.24
N GLU A 62 10.80 -0.15 -10.61
CA GLU A 62 11.89 -0.87 -11.26
C GLU A 62 11.42 -2.29 -11.65
N GLN A 63 11.91 -2.81 -12.78
CA GLN A 63 11.53 -4.14 -13.24
C GLN A 63 11.91 -5.23 -12.23
N SER A 64 13.06 -5.10 -11.55
CA SER A 64 13.48 -6.06 -10.52
C SER A 64 12.55 -6.05 -9.30
N GLU A 65 12.05 -4.88 -8.92
CA GLU A 65 11.09 -4.70 -7.83
C GLU A 65 9.75 -5.34 -8.18
N LEU A 66 9.22 -5.10 -9.38
CA LEU A 66 7.98 -5.72 -9.84
C LEU A 66 8.10 -7.23 -9.96
N ALA A 67 9.23 -7.74 -10.47
CA ALA A 67 9.49 -9.17 -10.54
C ALA A 67 9.50 -9.82 -9.15
N ARG A 68 10.20 -9.21 -8.18
CA ARG A 68 10.16 -9.70 -6.78
C ARG A 68 8.77 -9.68 -6.20
N ALA A 69 8.01 -8.60 -6.40
CA ALA A 69 6.66 -8.48 -5.85
C ALA A 69 5.72 -9.55 -6.40
N ARG A 70 5.77 -9.83 -7.71
CA ARG A 70 5.00 -10.91 -8.35
C ARG A 70 5.37 -12.28 -7.80
N THR A 71 6.67 -12.58 -7.71
CA THR A 71 7.17 -13.84 -7.12
C THR A 71 6.71 -13.98 -5.67
N GLN A 72 6.85 -12.94 -4.86
CA GLN A 72 6.45 -12.97 -3.45
C GLN A 72 4.96 -13.21 -3.28
N LEU A 73 4.11 -12.52 -4.05
CA LEU A 73 2.66 -12.67 -3.97
C LEU A 73 2.22 -14.07 -4.43
N ARG A 74 2.83 -14.59 -5.51
CA ARG A 74 2.57 -15.95 -5.99
C ARG A 74 2.98 -17.02 -4.98
N SER A 75 4.17 -16.89 -4.39
CA SER A 75 4.63 -17.81 -3.34
C SER A 75 3.70 -17.77 -2.14
N HIS A 76 3.30 -16.57 -1.69
CA HIS A 76 2.38 -16.42 -0.58
C HIS A 76 1.02 -17.06 -0.85
N LEU A 77 0.45 -16.87 -2.05
CA LEU A 77 -0.78 -17.54 -2.47
C LEU A 77 -0.66 -19.06 -2.37
N MET A 78 0.37 -19.65 -2.98
CA MET A 78 0.52 -21.11 -3.02
C MET A 78 0.79 -21.71 -1.65
N MET A 79 1.64 -21.08 -0.83
CA MET A 79 1.96 -21.55 0.51
C MET A 79 0.74 -21.53 1.43
N ASN A 80 -0.10 -20.50 1.35
CA ASN A 80 -1.31 -20.41 2.18
C ASN A 80 -2.28 -21.57 1.91
N LEU A 81 -2.30 -22.09 0.68
CA LEU A 81 -3.19 -23.19 0.28
C LEU A 81 -2.73 -24.58 0.76
N GLU A 82 -1.53 -24.70 1.34
CA GLU A 82 -1.07 -25.92 2.00
C GLU A 82 -1.82 -26.17 3.32
N VAL A 83 -2.37 -25.10 3.91
CA VAL A 83 -3.09 -25.14 5.19
C VAL A 83 -4.57 -25.41 4.93
N ARG A 84 -5.05 -26.63 5.25
CA ARG A 84 -6.44 -27.07 4.95
C ARG A 84 -7.55 -26.11 5.42
N PRO A 85 -7.52 -25.57 6.65
CA PRO A 85 -8.50 -24.57 7.06
C PRO A 85 -8.51 -23.31 6.17
N VAL A 86 -7.33 -22.81 5.79
CA VAL A 86 -7.18 -21.63 4.93
C VAL A 86 -7.70 -21.92 3.52
N LEU A 87 -7.40 -23.09 2.97
CA LEU A 87 -7.96 -23.54 1.69
C LEU A 87 -9.50 -23.60 1.75
N PHE A 88 -10.07 -24.15 2.82
CA PHE A 88 -11.53 -24.21 2.98
C PHE A 88 -12.16 -22.83 3.06
N GLU A 89 -11.59 -21.92 3.85
CA GLU A 89 -12.05 -20.55 3.95
C GLU A 89 -11.99 -19.82 2.60
N ASP A 90 -10.89 -19.96 1.85
CA ASP A 90 -10.74 -19.37 0.52
C ASP A 90 -11.81 -19.87 -0.45
N MET A 91 -12.06 -21.19 -0.50
CA MET A 91 -13.12 -21.75 -1.33
C MET A 91 -14.48 -21.15 -1.01
N VAL A 92 -14.83 -21.09 0.28
CA VAL A 92 -16.13 -20.56 0.73
C VAL A 92 -16.24 -19.07 0.38
N ARG A 93 -15.17 -18.29 0.62
CA ARG A 93 -15.15 -16.85 0.31
C ARG A 93 -15.31 -16.58 -1.19
N GLN A 94 -14.66 -17.37 -2.04
CA GLN A 94 -14.81 -17.24 -3.50
C GLN A 94 -16.23 -17.59 -3.97
N VAL A 95 -16.81 -18.67 -3.45
CA VAL A 95 -18.19 -19.06 -3.81
C VAL A 95 -19.20 -18.03 -3.32
N LEU A 96 -19.06 -17.52 -2.10
CA LEU A 96 -19.96 -16.49 -1.57
C LEU A 96 -19.79 -15.13 -2.25
N GLY A 97 -18.56 -14.75 -2.56
CA GLY A 97 -18.25 -13.43 -3.13
C GLY A 97 -18.38 -13.33 -4.65
N HIS A 98 -18.12 -14.42 -5.37
CA HIS A 98 -18.06 -14.45 -6.84
C HIS A 98 -18.98 -15.49 -7.48
N GLY A 99 -19.67 -16.31 -6.69
CA GLY A 99 -20.52 -17.40 -7.18
C GLY A 99 -19.76 -18.59 -7.76
N VAL A 100 -18.43 -18.50 -7.89
CA VAL A 100 -17.59 -19.53 -8.49
C VAL A 100 -16.25 -19.59 -7.79
N ARG A 101 -15.74 -20.80 -7.61
CA ARG A 101 -14.35 -21.04 -7.20
C ARG A 101 -13.46 -21.06 -8.43
N LYS A 102 -12.45 -20.19 -8.45
CA LYS A 102 -11.40 -20.23 -9.48
C LYS A 102 -10.22 -21.05 -9.00
N GLN A 103 -9.49 -21.62 -9.95
CA GLN A 103 -8.29 -22.38 -9.61
C GLN A 103 -7.15 -21.43 -9.20
N PRO A 104 -6.30 -21.81 -8.22
CA PRO A 104 -5.15 -21.01 -7.80
C PRO A 104 -4.22 -20.60 -8.96
N GLU A 105 -4.09 -21.47 -9.96
CA GLU A 105 -3.28 -21.26 -11.16
C GLU A 105 -3.76 -20.05 -11.97
N GLU A 106 -5.08 -19.82 -12.06
CA GLU A 106 -5.64 -18.66 -12.75
C GLU A 106 -5.21 -17.35 -12.08
N TYR A 107 -5.16 -17.32 -10.75
CA TYR A 107 -4.68 -16.15 -10.01
C TYR A 107 -3.18 -15.97 -10.16
N ALA A 108 -2.40 -17.06 -10.14
CA ALA A 108 -0.96 -17.01 -10.37
C ALA A 108 -0.62 -16.45 -11.76
N GLU A 109 -1.35 -16.84 -12.81
CA GLU A 109 -1.19 -16.29 -14.15
C GLU A 109 -1.57 -14.80 -14.23
N ARG A 110 -2.65 -14.40 -13.53
CA ARG A 110 -3.05 -12.99 -13.46
C ARG A 110 -2.01 -12.13 -12.76
N ILE A 111 -1.40 -12.64 -11.68
CA ILE A 111 -0.30 -11.98 -10.97
C ILE A 111 0.91 -11.80 -11.91
N GLU A 112 1.24 -12.83 -12.70
CA GLU A 112 2.37 -12.77 -13.62
C GLU A 112 2.17 -11.72 -14.73
N LYS A 113 0.93 -11.54 -15.19
CA LYS A 113 0.58 -10.57 -16.23
C LYS A 113 0.59 -9.11 -15.76
N VAL A 114 0.72 -8.85 -14.46
CA VAL A 114 0.76 -7.47 -13.93
C VAL A 114 1.96 -6.73 -14.49
N SER A 115 1.68 -5.62 -15.16
CA SER A 115 2.69 -4.77 -15.81
C SER A 115 2.94 -3.48 -15.02
N ASN A 116 4.00 -2.76 -15.38
CA ASN A 116 4.27 -1.45 -14.80
C ASN A 116 3.16 -0.43 -15.12
N ALA A 117 2.55 -0.56 -16.30
CA ALA A 117 1.40 0.26 -16.69
C ALA A 117 0.18 0.03 -15.79
N ASP A 118 -0.02 -1.20 -15.29
CA ASP A 118 -1.08 -1.50 -14.32
C ASP A 118 -0.83 -0.82 -12.99
N ILE A 119 0.43 -0.79 -12.51
CA ILE A 119 0.80 -0.10 -11.28
C ILE A 119 0.51 1.40 -11.38
N VAL A 120 0.92 2.03 -12.49
CA VAL A 120 0.65 3.45 -12.74
C VAL A 120 -0.87 3.68 -12.79
N ARG A 121 -1.61 2.88 -13.55
CA ARG A 121 -3.08 3.00 -13.67
C ARG A 121 -3.79 2.89 -12.32
N VAL A 122 -3.40 1.94 -11.47
CA VAL A 122 -4.00 1.76 -10.14
C VAL A 122 -3.62 2.93 -9.22
N THR A 123 -2.35 3.38 -9.25
CA THR A 123 -1.88 4.55 -8.50
C THR A 123 -2.68 5.80 -8.85
N GLU A 124 -2.89 6.06 -10.14
CA GLU A 124 -3.68 7.18 -10.64
C GLU A 124 -5.13 7.14 -10.14
N ARG A 125 -5.74 5.94 -10.15
CA ARG A 125 -7.10 5.73 -9.62
C ARG A 125 -7.17 5.97 -8.12
N LEU A 126 -6.16 5.53 -7.35
CA LEU A 126 -6.09 5.75 -5.91
C LEU A 126 -6.00 7.25 -5.59
N LEU A 127 -5.11 7.97 -6.28
CA LEU A 127 -4.88 9.40 -6.09
C LEU A 127 -6.02 10.29 -6.60
N ALA A 128 -6.94 9.76 -7.43
CA ALA A 128 -8.14 10.47 -7.83
C ALA A 128 -9.21 10.54 -6.73
N SER A 129 -9.10 9.70 -5.70
CA SER A 129 -10.02 9.69 -4.56
C SER A 129 -9.50 10.54 -3.40
N LYS A 130 -10.41 11.06 -2.56
CA LYS A 130 -10.01 11.80 -1.36
C LYS A 130 -9.33 10.86 -0.36
N PRO A 131 -8.20 11.28 0.24
CA PRO A 131 -7.50 10.48 1.23
C PRO A 131 -8.27 10.45 2.56
N SER A 132 -8.02 9.39 3.33
CA SER A 132 -8.43 9.29 4.74
C SER A 132 -7.19 9.25 5.61
N LEU A 133 -7.15 10.09 6.65
CA LEU A 133 -6.05 10.14 7.62
C LEU A 133 -6.56 9.68 8.99
N VAL A 134 -5.87 8.72 9.59
CA VAL A 134 -6.15 8.23 10.93
C VAL A 134 -4.86 8.29 11.74
N GLY A 135 -4.92 8.94 12.90
CA GLY A 135 -3.83 8.99 13.87
C GLY A 135 -4.26 8.36 15.19
N TYR A 136 -3.33 7.71 15.89
CA TYR A 136 -3.54 7.16 17.22
C TYR A 136 -2.32 7.45 18.12
N GLY A 137 -2.56 7.90 19.36
CA GLY A 137 -1.51 8.28 20.33
C GLY A 137 -1.40 9.79 20.53
N ASP A 138 -0.17 10.29 20.72
CA ASP A 138 0.09 11.74 20.79
C ASP A 138 0.16 12.35 19.38
N LEU A 139 -0.89 13.09 19.04
CA LEU A 139 -1.10 13.71 17.73
C LEU A 139 -0.88 15.23 17.75
N THR A 140 -0.35 15.80 18.84
CA THR A 140 -0.19 17.26 19.00
C THR A 140 0.62 17.90 17.89
N LYS A 141 1.53 17.13 17.28
CA LYS A 141 2.40 17.58 16.18
C LYS A 141 1.91 17.14 14.80
N LEU A 142 0.86 16.31 14.71
CA LEU A 142 0.33 15.87 13.42
C LEU A 142 -0.23 17.09 12.68
N GLY A 143 0.26 17.32 11.47
CA GLY A 143 -0.23 18.43 10.69
C GLY A 143 -1.64 18.22 10.13
N ASP A 144 -2.15 19.26 9.48
CA ASP A 144 -3.55 19.37 9.08
C ASP A 144 -3.92 18.43 7.93
N TYR A 145 -5.15 17.91 7.98
CA TYR A 145 -5.72 17.10 6.90
C TYR A 145 -5.83 17.87 5.58
N ILE A 146 -6.05 19.19 5.64
CA ILE A 146 -6.25 20.03 4.46
C ILE A 146 -4.97 20.08 3.61
N SER A 147 -3.80 20.24 4.23
CA SER A 147 -2.52 20.22 3.51
C SER A 147 -2.22 18.84 2.91
N LEU A 148 -2.61 17.75 3.57
CA LEU A 148 -2.52 16.40 3.01
C LEU A 148 -3.40 16.23 1.76
N ASP A 149 -4.68 16.64 1.84
CA ASP A 149 -5.63 16.58 0.73
C ASP A 149 -5.13 17.42 -0.46
N GLN A 150 -4.64 18.63 -0.20
CA GLN A 150 -4.05 19.50 -1.22
C GLN A 150 -2.80 18.89 -1.86
N ALA A 151 -1.89 18.31 -1.07
CA ALA A 151 -0.67 17.70 -1.58
C ALA A 151 -0.94 16.50 -2.49
N LEU A 152 -1.91 15.65 -2.12
CA LEU A 152 -2.30 14.51 -2.95
C LEU A 152 -3.08 14.95 -4.20
N ALA A 153 -3.99 15.94 -4.08
CA ALA A 153 -4.70 16.49 -5.21
C ALA A 153 -3.78 17.18 -6.23
N LYS A 154 -2.73 17.86 -5.76
CA LYS A 154 -1.71 18.52 -6.60
C LYS A 154 -0.54 17.63 -6.99
N ARG A 155 -0.45 16.43 -6.39
CA ARG A 155 0.65 15.46 -6.57
C ARG A 155 2.02 16.05 -6.28
N ASP A 156 2.09 16.93 -5.29
CA ASP A 156 3.32 17.64 -4.93
C ASP A 156 3.43 17.76 -3.40
N LEU A 157 4.57 17.28 -2.89
CA LEU A 157 4.90 17.30 -1.47
C LEU A 157 5.06 18.72 -0.91
N LYS A 158 5.32 19.73 -1.75
CA LYS A 158 5.50 21.12 -1.28
C LYS A 158 4.27 21.69 -0.57
N TYR A 159 3.09 21.17 -0.88
CA TYR A 159 1.85 21.58 -0.23
C TYR A 159 1.65 20.92 1.13
N LEU A 160 2.41 19.86 1.43
CA LEU A 160 2.32 19.12 2.68
C LEU A 160 3.12 19.86 3.75
N PHE A 161 2.41 20.34 4.78
CA PHE A 161 2.96 21.11 5.90
C PHE A 161 3.93 22.19 5.44
N LYS A 162 3.39 23.27 4.80
CA LYS A 162 4.11 24.47 4.33
C LYS A 162 5.44 24.58 5.06
N ARG A 163 6.52 24.18 4.37
CA ARG A 163 7.88 24.13 4.92
C ARG A 163 8.08 25.45 5.66
N LEU A 164 8.10 25.42 7.00
CA LEU A 164 8.71 26.45 7.81
C LEU A 164 10.20 26.34 7.49
N LEU A 165 10.59 27.00 6.40
CA LEU A 165 11.97 27.42 6.18
C LEU A 165 12.33 28.44 7.26
#